data_AF-A0A661D2Z3-F1
#
_entry.id   AF-A0A661D2Z3-F1
#
_cell.length_a   1.000
_cell.length_b   1.000
_cell.length_c   1.000
_cell.angle_alpha   90.00
_cell.angle_beta   90.00
_cell.angle_gamma   90.00
#
_symmetry.space_group_name_H-M   'P 1'
#
loop_
_entity.id
_entity.type
_entity.pdbx_description
1 polymer ?
#
loop_
_entity_poly.entity_id
_entity_poly.type
_entity_poly.pdbx_seq_one_letter_code
_entity_poly.pdbx_strand_id
1 'polypeptide(L)'
;MQQLIKIMMTSPSKWNKKWLSQSIVCLGGLLLSSVVLAVDAQPQIVPAPLWYSYALLSLLLIFLGIVLYYLYLYAHPLVVNLSANAKELLTLPMSTLPKAYHLLQRTRRLDSVLSKSAVPHKSLEEALQFVNMSPATRAEILATRLGAQVEEMSAGLFALQLPDSFPLNFEHSLLYFPNADLTDAEITAFLRQHATNQKVLIVSVDNTQVAALRSNGENTLWIVPDSRELSELLLSPKPTSVLVRLLVNQLKVTQISPYQTGGGVNKDTIFFGRTQMLAQIMNNEPANYFLLGGQQLGKSSILKRLNRYYRDSSTVICHYIALSNDNLHDRLAAELGLACDSDWTTLLTHLVKLSQRQWRLVLIDDADSFIRAQTASGYPVLHQLRSLSEEEMCHFIFAGFWELSAAMALDYHSLLKNFGESLTVGALEEDACRQLATEPMALMNIRYASPELVEKLLKATGQRANLIAIVCHEMLRNLKPTQRVLAANDLEKALYSDAVRDALVGWGNLSDNDPQATQEKNLDRLIVYATVKAGKFGLKEVRAVLNAHSVSYTTEQLKQSLERLVLGFVIQRHGKSRYVYHIPLLREMILEDDVDALLAQEAGN
;
A
#
# COMPACT_ATOMS: atom_id res chain seq x y z
N MET A 1 35.53 25.15 35.78
CA MET A 1 35.52 24.07 34.75
C MET A 1 34.92 24.53 33.41
N GLN A 2 33.75 25.18 33.37
CA GLN A 2 33.15 25.67 32.11
C GLN A 2 33.90 26.86 31.45
N GLN A 3 34.56 27.73 32.22
CA GLN A 3 35.37 28.83 31.65
C GLN A 3 36.70 28.36 31.01
N LEU A 4 37.31 27.30 31.51
CA LEU A 4 38.55 26.72 30.95
C LEU A 4 38.28 26.02 29.60
N ILE A 5 37.10 25.40 29.45
CA ILE A 5 36.66 24.78 28.21
C ILE A 5 36.38 25.84 27.12
N LYS A 6 35.88 27.01 27.51
CA LYS A 6 35.59 28.12 26.59
C LYS A 6 36.86 28.77 26.01
N ILE A 7 37.98 28.74 26.75
CA ILE A 7 39.27 29.26 26.29
C ILE A 7 39.94 28.29 25.31
N MET A 8 39.79 26.97 25.49
CA MET A 8 40.40 25.97 24.62
C MET A 8 39.72 25.79 23.24
N MET A 9 38.47 26.25 23.07
CA MET A 9 37.70 26.06 21.83
C MET A 9 37.86 27.17 20.78
N THR A 10 38.67 28.20 21.00
CA THR A 10 38.71 29.39 20.12
C THR A 10 39.77 29.39 19.01
N SER A 11 40.61 28.36 18.86
CA SER A 11 41.57 28.30 17.73
C SER A 11 42.10 26.88 17.45
N PRO A 12 41.54 26.11 16.51
CA PRO A 12 41.99 24.74 16.22
C PRO A 12 43.08 24.61 15.14
N SER A 13 43.76 25.69 14.71
CA SER A 13 44.58 25.64 13.48
C SER A 13 46.11 25.56 13.62
N LYS A 14 46.70 25.44 14.83
CA LYS A 14 48.17 25.40 14.95
C LYS A 14 48.69 24.52 16.08
N TRP A 15 48.58 23.20 15.97
CA TRP A 15 49.41 22.29 16.78
C TRP A 15 49.99 21.19 15.89
N ASN A 16 51.24 21.42 15.47
CA ASN A 16 52.01 20.59 14.55
C ASN A 16 52.81 19.54 15.35
N LYS A 17 53.00 18.33 14.78
CA LYS A 17 53.60 17.11 15.37
C LYS A 17 55.02 17.26 15.99
N LYS A 18 55.64 18.44 15.94
CA LYS A 18 57.00 18.71 16.44
C LYS A 18 57.10 18.90 17.96
N TRP A 19 56.01 19.20 18.67
CA TRP A 19 56.07 19.51 20.10
C TRP A 19 56.19 18.26 21.00
N LEU A 20 55.69 17.11 20.54
CA LEU A 20 55.77 15.84 21.29
C LEU A 20 57.14 15.16 21.21
N SER A 21 57.97 15.46 20.20
CA SER A 21 59.30 14.86 20.06
C SER A 21 60.39 15.60 20.84
N GLN A 22 60.19 16.87 21.21
CA GLN A 22 61.19 17.66 21.95
C GLN A 22 61.10 17.47 23.48
N SER A 23 59.93 17.17 24.03
CA SER A 23 59.77 16.99 25.48
C SER A 23 60.28 15.64 26.01
N ILE A 24 60.39 14.61 25.15
CA ILE A 24 60.88 13.27 25.53
C ILE A 24 62.42 13.22 25.57
N VAL A 25 63.13 14.11 24.86
CA VAL A 25 64.60 14.15 24.84
C VAL A 25 65.18 14.94 26.02
N CYS A 26 64.44 15.90 26.59
CA CYS A 26 64.92 16.70 27.72
C CYS A 26 64.89 15.98 29.08
N LEU A 27 64.12 14.89 29.26
CA LEU A 27 64.08 14.15 30.53
C LEU A 27 65.14 13.04 30.64
N GLY A 28 65.77 12.62 29.54
CA GLY A 28 66.82 11.59 29.54
C GLY A 28 68.25 12.11 29.74
N GLY A 29 68.46 13.43 29.67
CA GLY A 29 69.79 14.04 29.61
C GLY A 29 70.39 14.52 30.94
N LEU A 30 69.72 14.32 32.08
CA LEU A 30 70.13 14.88 33.38
C LEU A 30 70.74 13.86 34.37
N LEU A 31 71.12 12.66 33.93
CA LEU A 31 71.63 11.59 34.81
C LEU A 31 73.11 11.24 34.67
N LEU A 32 73.90 11.96 33.86
CA LEU A 32 75.32 11.66 33.68
C LEU A 32 76.17 12.93 33.74
N SER A 33 76.48 13.41 34.94
CA SER A 33 77.73 14.13 35.18
C SER A 33 78.01 14.30 36.67
N SER A 34 79.30 14.21 36.99
CA SER A 34 80.02 14.59 38.22
C SER A 34 79.99 13.61 39.40
N VAL A 35 81.07 13.34 40.13
CA VAL A 35 82.53 13.61 40.02
C VAL A 35 83.22 12.62 40.99
N VAL A 36 84.44 12.18 40.67
CA VAL A 36 85.36 11.44 41.55
C VAL A 36 86.19 12.45 42.38
N LEU A 37 86.14 12.38 43.72
CA LEU A 37 87.27 12.51 44.68
C LEU A 37 86.82 12.87 46.12
N ALA A 38 87.60 12.33 47.06
CA ALA A 38 87.85 12.75 48.45
C ALA A 38 87.10 12.03 49.58
N VAL A 39 87.94 11.33 50.35
CA VAL A 39 87.80 10.73 51.67
C VAL A 39 87.35 11.75 52.71
N ASP A 40 86.30 11.45 53.48
CA ASP A 40 86.33 11.53 54.95
C ASP A 40 85.11 10.83 55.56
N ALA A 41 85.35 10.00 56.58
CA ALA A 41 84.34 9.17 57.22
C ALA A 41 83.57 9.95 58.30
N GLN A 42 82.27 10.19 58.06
CA GLN A 42 81.29 10.45 59.10
C GLN A 42 79.99 9.66 58.82
N PRO A 43 79.29 9.18 59.86
CA PRO A 43 78.11 8.34 59.68
C PRO A 43 76.92 9.22 59.24
N GLN A 44 76.69 9.32 57.93
CA GLN A 44 75.49 9.93 57.40
C GLN A 44 74.31 8.97 57.57
N ILE A 45 73.32 9.43 58.34
CA ILE A 45 71.98 8.85 58.45
C ILE A 45 71.39 8.80 57.04
N VAL A 46 71.18 7.60 56.50
CA VAL A 46 70.48 7.38 55.23
C VAL A 46 69.03 7.87 55.41
N PRO A 47 68.56 8.90 54.67
CA PRO A 47 67.17 9.30 54.76
C PRO A 47 66.31 8.18 54.17
N ALA A 48 65.22 7.85 54.86
CA ALA A 48 64.26 6.82 54.46
C ALA A 48 63.88 6.98 52.97
N PRO A 49 63.72 5.87 52.22
CA PRO A 49 63.51 5.94 50.77
C PRO A 49 62.26 6.77 50.46
N LEU A 50 62.38 7.67 49.49
CA LEU A 50 61.32 8.51 48.92
C LEU A 50 60.28 7.68 48.12
N TRP A 51 59.91 6.49 48.58
CA TRP A 51 58.96 5.62 47.88
C TRP A 51 57.59 6.29 47.70
N TYR A 52 57.22 7.20 48.60
CA TYR A 52 56.02 8.03 48.50
C TYR A 52 56.01 8.92 47.24
N SER A 53 57.15 9.52 46.84
CA SER A 53 57.18 10.35 45.63
C SER A 53 57.10 9.53 44.36
N TYR A 54 57.69 8.33 44.34
CA TYR A 54 57.55 7.39 43.23
C TYR A 54 56.13 6.80 43.13
N ALA A 55 55.50 6.51 44.26
CA ALA A 55 54.11 6.06 44.33
C ALA A 55 53.12 7.16 43.89
N LEU A 56 53.39 8.42 44.24
CA LEU A 56 52.56 9.55 43.81
C LEU A 56 52.72 9.83 42.31
N LEU A 57 53.93 9.70 41.77
CA LEU A 57 54.21 9.90 40.34
C LEU A 57 53.62 8.77 39.47
N SER A 58 53.63 7.53 39.95
CA SER A 58 52.95 6.41 39.27
C SER A 58 51.42 6.57 39.30
N LEU A 59 50.84 7.02 40.42
CA LEU A 59 49.42 7.39 40.50
C LEU A 59 49.06 8.51 39.52
N LEU A 60 49.91 9.52 39.37
CA LEU A 60 49.68 10.65 38.47
C LEU A 60 49.79 10.24 37.00
N LEU A 61 50.72 9.35 36.65
CA LEU A 61 50.81 8.74 35.31
C LEU A 61 49.61 7.86 34.98
N ILE A 62 49.13 7.06 35.94
CA ILE A 62 47.90 6.27 35.80
C ILE A 62 46.71 7.20 35.57
N PHE A 63 46.59 8.27 36.37
CA PHE A 63 45.53 9.26 36.21
C PHE A 63 45.58 9.96 34.85
N LEU A 64 46.77 10.38 34.41
CA LEU A 64 46.96 11.00 33.09
C LEU A 64 46.60 10.03 31.96
N GLY A 65 47.00 8.75 32.09
CA GLY A 65 46.65 7.69 31.14
C GLY A 65 45.13 7.48 31.06
N ILE A 66 44.43 7.48 32.19
CA ILE A 66 42.96 7.41 32.25
C ILE A 66 42.33 8.62 31.55
N VAL A 67 42.82 9.82 31.82
CA VAL A 67 42.29 11.06 31.21
C VAL A 67 42.49 11.05 29.69
N LEU A 68 43.69 10.68 29.21
CA LEU A 68 43.99 10.58 27.79
C LEU A 68 43.16 9.49 27.10
N TYR A 69 42.97 8.34 27.75
CA TYR A 69 42.11 7.26 27.24
C TYR A 69 40.66 7.72 27.09
N TYR A 70 40.08 8.40 28.09
CA TYR A 70 38.73 8.94 27.97
C TYR A 70 38.65 10.04 26.92
N LEU A 71 39.63 10.96 26.83
CA LEU A 71 39.66 11.97 25.76
C LEU A 71 39.67 11.34 24.37
N TYR A 72 40.48 10.30 24.16
CA TYR A 72 40.51 9.54 22.90
C TYR A 72 39.16 8.86 22.62
N LEU A 73 38.55 8.24 23.64
CA LEU A 73 37.25 7.59 23.53
C LEU A 73 36.12 8.57 23.17
N TYR A 74 36.08 9.75 23.80
CA TYR A 74 35.11 10.80 23.52
C TYR A 74 35.35 11.50 22.18
N ALA A 75 36.60 11.53 21.69
CA ALA A 75 36.97 12.07 20.39
C ALA A 75 36.83 11.05 19.23
N HIS A 76 36.47 9.80 19.52
CA HIS A 76 36.33 8.77 18.50
C HIS A 76 35.26 9.19 17.46
N PRO A 77 35.56 9.12 16.14
CA PRO A 77 34.69 9.67 15.09
C PRO A 77 33.26 9.11 15.15
N LEU A 78 33.10 7.80 15.39
CA LEU A 78 31.78 7.19 15.57
C LEU A 78 30.96 7.80 16.73
N VAL A 79 31.59 8.09 17.87
CA VAL A 79 30.89 8.66 19.03
C VAL A 79 30.49 10.10 18.76
N VAL A 80 31.39 10.88 18.16
CA VAL A 80 31.13 12.27 17.79
C VAL A 80 30.00 12.34 16.77
N ASN A 81 30.09 11.58 15.68
CA ASN A 81 29.09 11.57 14.61
C ASN A 81 27.72 11.11 15.12
N LEU A 82 27.64 9.98 15.83
CA LEU A 82 26.37 9.47 16.35
C LEU A 82 25.76 10.40 17.41
N SER A 83 26.59 11.10 18.18
CA SER A 83 26.09 12.10 19.15
C SER A 83 25.55 13.37 18.48
N ALA A 84 26.10 13.75 17.32
CA ALA A 84 25.65 14.89 16.53
C ALA A 84 24.43 14.53 15.66
N ASN A 85 24.46 13.38 15.00
CA ASN A 85 23.42 12.86 14.12
C ASN A 85 23.03 11.43 14.52
N ALA A 86 22.14 11.31 15.50
CA ALA A 86 21.72 10.02 16.04
C ALA A 86 21.09 9.07 15.00
N LYS A 87 20.51 9.62 13.91
CA LYS A 87 19.89 8.81 12.85
C LYS A 87 20.89 7.98 12.06
N GLU A 88 22.18 8.34 12.03
CA GLU A 88 23.21 7.54 11.37
C GLU A 88 23.33 6.13 11.96
N LEU A 89 22.92 5.93 13.22
CA LEU A 89 22.85 4.62 13.87
C LEU A 89 22.04 3.62 13.04
N LEU A 90 20.96 4.08 12.39
CA LEU A 90 20.07 3.22 11.60
C LEU A 90 20.76 2.66 10.37
N THR A 91 21.74 3.37 9.81
CA THR A 91 22.40 3.03 8.53
C THR A 91 23.83 2.51 8.71
N LEU A 92 24.27 2.29 9.95
CA LEU A 92 25.57 1.67 10.21
C LEU A 92 25.55 0.23 9.72
N PRO A 93 26.61 -0.26 9.04
CA PRO A 93 26.71 -1.67 8.68
C PRO A 93 26.60 -2.57 9.92
N MET A 94 25.93 -3.73 9.79
CA MET A 94 25.79 -4.74 10.85
C MET A 94 27.13 -5.13 11.49
N SER A 95 28.24 -5.16 10.72
CA SER A 95 29.58 -5.48 11.23
C SER A 95 30.17 -4.40 12.16
N THR A 96 29.71 -3.15 12.04
CA THR A 96 30.19 -2.00 12.83
C THR A 96 29.31 -1.69 14.04
N LEU A 97 28.07 -2.19 14.04
CA LEU A 97 27.08 -1.95 15.08
C LEU A 97 27.56 -2.36 16.49
N PRO A 98 28.24 -3.52 16.70
CA PRO A 98 28.77 -3.89 18.02
C PRO A 98 29.84 -2.93 18.54
N LYS A 99 30.71 -2.44 17.63
CA LYS A 99 31.74 -1.46 17.99
C LYS A 99 31.10 -0.13 18.39
N ALA A 100 30.09 0.33 17.65
CA ALA A 100 29.34 1.54 17.98
C ALA A 100 28.64 1.42 19.34
N TYR A 101 27.98 0.28 19.61
CA TYR A 101 27.34 0.00 20.89
C TYR A 101 28.30 0.14 22.08
N HIS A 102 29.44 -0.55 22.04
CA HIS A 102 30.42 -0.50 23.13
C HIS A 102 30.99 0.91 23.37
N LEU A 103 31.25 1.66 22.29
CA LEU A 103 31.74 3.03 22.40
C LEU A 103 30.71 3.98 23.01
N LEU A 104 29.45 3.87 22.61
CA LEU A 104 28.35 4.69 23.14
C LEU A 104 28.03 4.34 24.60
N GLN A 105 28.09 3.06 24.97
CA GLN A 105 27.89 2.60 26.33
C GLN A 105 28.98 3.13 27.27
N ARG A 106 30.26 3.00 26.88
CA ARG A 106 31.41 3.49 27.68
C ARG A 106 31.43 5.01 27.82
N THR A 107 30.88 5.74 26.85
CA THR A 107 30.78 7.21 26.88
C THR A 107 29.48 7.72 27.52
N ARG A 108 28.61 6.83 28.03
CA ARG A 108 27.28 7.16 28.58
C ARG A 108 26.42 8.00 27.62
N ARG A 109 26.59 7.80 26.31
CA ARG A 109 25.84 8.49 25.26
C ARG A 109 24.78 7.61 24.59
N LEU A 110 24.74 6.32 24.91
CA LEU A 110 23.83 5.34 24.31
C LEU A 110 22.36 5.77 24.41
N ASP A 111 21.85 6.02 25.62
CA ASP A 111 20.45 6.35 25.85
C ASP A 111 20.05 7.67 25.14
N SER A 112 20.98 8.64 25.10
CA SER A 112 20.77 9.88 24.38
C SER A 112 20.70 9.68 22.86
N VAL A 113 21.45 8.74 22.30
CA VAL A 113 21.41 8.45 20.86
C VAL A 113 20.13 7.68 20.54
N LEU A 114 19.81 6.64 21.32
CA LEU A 114 18.62 5.81 21.10
C LEU A 114 17.31 6.60 21.22
N SER A 115 17.20 7.48 22.22
CA SER A 115 16.04 8.37 22.35
C SER A 115 15.91 9.33 21.16
N LYS A 116 17.02 9.93 20.69
CA LYS A 116 17.01 10.82 19.52
C LYS A 116 16.72 10.11 18.20
N SER A 117 17.10 8.84 18.07
CA SER A 117 16.80 8.01 16.90
C SER A 117 15.48 7.24 17.00
N ALA A 118 14.77 7.35 18.12
CA ALA A 118 13.56 6.59 18.44
C ALA A 118 13.73 5.06 18.30
N VAL A 119 14.89 4.55 18.72
CA VAL A 119 15.23 3.11 18.66
C VAL A 119 15.04 2.50 20.05
N PRO A 120 14.18 1.49 20.21
CA PRO A 120 14.06 0.76 21.47
C PRO A 120 15.36 -0.01 21.80
N HIS A 121 15.71 -0.10 23.09
CA HIS A 121 16.86 -0.90 23.54
C HIS A 121 16.76 -2.36 23.06
N LYS A 122 15.58 -2.97 23.19
CA LYS A 122 15.32 -4.34 22.73
C LYS A 122 15.66 -4.53 21.25
N SER A 123 15.25 -3.60 20.39
CA SER A 123 15.53 -3.68 18.93
C SER A 123 17.02 -3.58 18.62
N LEU A 124 17.77 -2.78 19.39
CA LEU A 124 19.22 -2.72 19.25
C LEU A 124 19.90 -4.02 19.67
N GLU A 125 19.48 -4.60 20.80
CA GLU A 125 20.02 -5.88 21.30
C GLU A 125 19.74 -7.03 20.31
N GLU A 126 18.51 -7.10 19.79
CA GLU A 126 18.13 -8.04 18.73
C GLU A 126 19.00 -7.85 17.48
N ALA A 127 19.21 -6.60 17.03
CA ALA A 127 20.05 -6.32 15.87
C ALA A 127 21.53 -6.70 16.09
N LEU A 128 22.06 -6.53 17.30
CA LEU A 128 23.44 -6.91 17.65
C LEU A 128 23.66 -8.42 17.60
N GLN A 129 22.65 -9.21 17.97
CA GLN A 129 22.73 -10.66 18.01
C GLN A 129 22.22 -11.32 16.71
N PHE A 130 21.55 -10.57 15.84
CA PHE A 130 20.87 -11.06 14.63
C PHE A 130 21.72 -12.00 13.78
N VAL A 131 22.99 -11.65 13.53
CA VAL A 131 23.92 -12.43 12.69
C VAL A 131 24.32 -13.78 13.32
N ASN A 132 24.17 -13.93 14.64
CA ASN A 132 24.54 -15.15 15.37
C ASN A 132 23.33 -16.03 15.74
N MET A 133 22.11 -15.54 15.53
CA MET A 133 20.87 -16.27 15.83
C MET A 133 20.54 -17.32 14.77
N SER A 134 19.69 -18.29 15.11
CA SER A 134 19.15 -19.26 14.15
C SER A 134 18.27 -18.57 13.10
N PRO A 135 18.09 -19.14 11.89
CA PRO A 135 17.20 -18.60 10.87
C PRO A 135 15.76 -18.35 11.37
N ALA A 136 15.21 -19.28 12.17
CA ALA A 136 13.87 -19.15 12.73
C ALA A 136 13.74 -17.91 13.63
N THR A 137 14.68 -17.68 14.55
CA THR A 137 14.64 -16.49 15.42
C THR A 137 14.82 -15.19 14.62
N ARG A 138 15.66 -15.20 13.57
CA ARG A 138 15.79 -14.03 12.68
C ARG A 138 14.49 -13.74 11.94
N ALA A 139 13.78 -14.79 11.50
CA ALA A 139 12.50 -14.69 10.83
C ALA A 139 11.44 -14.06 11.75
N GLU A 140 11.35 -14.53 13.00
CA GLU A 140 10.44 -13.99 14.03
C GLU A 140 10.73 -12.51 14.34
N ILE A 141 12.00 -12.12 14.45
CA ILE A 141 12.39 -10.71 14.67
C ILE A 141 11.90 -9.85 13.50
N LEU A 142 12.20 -10.24 12.25
CA LEU A 142 11.75 -9.49 11.08
C LEU A 142 10.22 -9.41 10.98
N ALA A 143 9.53 -10.52 11.25
CA ALA A 143 8.08 -10.59 11.24
C ALA A 143 7.48 -9.64 12.30
N THR A 144 7.99 -9.68 13.53
CA THR A 144 7.56 -8.78 14.62
C THR A 144 7.78 -7.31 14.25
N ARG A 145 8.91 -6.98 13.62
CA ARG A 145 9.20 -5.59 13.19
C ARG A 145 8.27 -5.13 12.08
N LEU A 146 7.87 -6.01 11.18
CA LEU A 146 6.97 -5.70 10.07
C LEU A 146 5.48 -5.82 10.42
N GLY A 147 5.14 -6.31 11.62
CA GLY A 147 3.77 -6.65 12.00
C GLY A 147 3.21 -7.81 11.16
N ALA A 148 4.08 -8.70 10.71
CA ALA A 148 3.79 -9.82 9.82
C ALA A 148 3.70 -11.14 10.59
N GLN A 149 3.10 -12.14 9.97
CA GLN A 149 3.12 -13.53 10.44
C GLN A 149 4.16 -14.32 9.65
N VAL A 150 4.79 -15.29 10.31
CA VAL A 150 5.83 -16.11 9.71
C VAL A 150 5.61 -17.59 10.02
N GLU A 151 5.77 -18.43 9.01
CA GLU A 151 5.65 -19.89 9.12
C GLU A 151 6.84 -20.56 8.42
N GLU A 152 7.48 -21.53 9.07
CA GLU A 152 8.60 -22.26 8.49
C GLU A 152 8.10 -23.30 7.47
N MET A 153 8.57 -23.21 6.23
CA MET A 153 8.19 -24.15 5.17
C MET A 153 9.24 -25.26 5.00
N SER A 154 10.52 -24.88 5.05
CA SER A 154 11.66 -25.77 4.97
C SER A 154 12.88 -25.11 5.60
N ALA A 155 13.98 -25.85 5.77
CA ALA A 155 15.17 -25.36 6.45
C ALA A 155 15.67 -24.02 5.83
N GLY A 156 15.49 -22.93 6.60
CA GLY A 156 15.92 -21.58 6.20
C GLY A 156 14.95 -20.82 5.28
N LEU A 157 13.82 -21.41 4.88
CA LEU A 157 12.79 -20.79 4.04
C LEU A 157 11.47 -20.67 4.80
N PHE A 158 10.96 -19.44 4.87
CA PHE A 158 9.78 -19.11 5.64
C PHE A 158 8.74 -18.41 4.76
N ALA A 159 7.46 -18.72 4.95
CA ALA A 159 6.35 -17.94 4.43
C ALA A 159 6.20 -16.69 5.30
N LEU A 160 6.17 -15.51 4.66
CA LEU A 160 5.98 -14.22 5.31
C LEU A 160 4.68 -13.59 4.82
N GLN A 161 3.70 -13.51 5.71
CA GLN A 161 2.41 -12.86 5.46
C GLN A 161 2.41 -11.46 6.06
N LEU A 162 2.51 -10.45 5.20
CA LEU A 162 2.43 -9.05 5.61
C LEU A 162 0.99 -8.66 5.98
N PRO A 163 0.81 -7.66 6.86
CA PRO A 163 -0.53 -7.20 7.24
C PRO A 163 -1.26 -6.55 6.05
N ASP A 164 -2.59 -6.56 6.07
CA ASP A 164 -3.47 -5.92 5.06
C ASP A 164 -3.18 -4.41 4.90
N SER A 165 -2.60 -3.78 5.93
CA SER A 165 -2.15 -2.38 5.92
C SER A 165 -0.88 -2.15 5.08
N PHE A 166 -0.21 -3.19 4.59
CA PHE A 166 0.97 -3.04 3.75
C PHE A 166 0.60 -2.43 2.38
N PRO A 167 1.23 -1.32 1.95
CA PRO A 167 0.70 -0.48 0.87
C PRO A 167 0.97 -1.00 -0.55
N LEU A 168 1.88 -1.95 -0.73
CA LEU A 168 2.22 -2.50 -2.05
C LEU A 168 1.63 -3.90 -2.26
N ASN A 169 1.58 -4.36 -3.50
CA ASN A 169 1.23 -5.74 -3.81
C ASN A 169 2.39 -6.67 -3.41
N PHE A 170 2.47 -7.08 -2.14
CA PHE A 170 3.53 -7.92 -1.56
C PHE A 170 3.02 -8.74 -0.35
N GLU A 171 1.75 -9.18 -0.34
CA GLU A 171 1.17 -9.80 0.87
C GLU A 171 1.76 -11.18 1.17
N HIS A 172 1.84 -12.04 0.15
CA HIS A 172 2.43 -13.37 0.26
C HIS A 172 3.82 -13.35 -0.33
N SER A 173 4.81 -13.39 0.55
CA SER A 173 6.22 -13.40 0.19
C SER A 173 6.95 -14.51 0.94
N LEU A 174 8.14 -14.84 0.46
CA LEU A 174 9.03 -15.77 1.14
C LEU A 174 10.19 -15.01 1.76
N LEU A 175 10.66 -15.49 2.90
CA LEU A 175 11.86 -15.03 3.57
C LEU A 175 12.87 -16.17 3.57
N TYR A 176 14.05 -15.94 3.00
CA TYR A 176 15.08 -16.96 2.85
C TYR A 176 16.39 -16.52 3.50
N PHE A 177 16.96 -17.40 4.32
CA PHE A 177 18.26 -17.25 4.96
C PHE A 177 19.23 -18.32 4.43
N PRO A 178 20.01 -18.02 3.38
CA PRO A 178 20.97 -18.98 2.83
C PRO A 178 22.09 -19.27 3.84
N ASN A 179 22.62 -20.50 3.79
CA ASN A 179 23.86 -20.81 4.49
C ASN A 179 25.04 -20.09 3.82
N ALA A 180 26.02 -19.67 4.61
CA ALA A 180 27.21 -18.95 4.14
C ALA A 180 28.08 -19.79 3.20
N ASP A 181 28.00 -21.12 3.29
CA ASP A 181 28.78 -22.05 2.47
C ASP A 181 28.23 -22.25 1.05
N LEU A 182 26.99 -21.82 0.79
CA LEU A 182 26.35 -22.01 -0.51
C LEU A 182 26.86 -21.01 -1.55
N THR A 183 27.03 -21.49 -2.78
CA THR A 183 27.30 -20.65 -3.94
C THR A 183 26.03 -19.93 -4.42
N ASP A 184 26.20 -18.84 -5.16
CA ASP A 184 25.10 -18.10 -5.79
C ASP A 184 24.28 -18.96 -6.77
N ALA A 185 24.94 -19.89 -7.48
CA ALA A 185 24.31 -20.86 -8.36
C ALA A 185 23.41 -21.84 -7.61
N GLU A 186 23.85 -22.35 -6.46
CA GLU A 186 23.05 -23.26 -5.62
C GLU A 186 21.85 -22.55 -5.00
N ILE A 187 22.03 -21.32 -4.50
CA ILE A 187 20.93 -20.48 -4.00
C ILE A 187 19.90 -20.25 -5.09
N THR A 188 20.35 -19.90 -6.30
CA THR A 188 19.47 -19.69 -7.46
C THR A 188 18.70 -20.96 -7.84
N ALA A 189 19.36 -22.12 -7.84
CA ALA A 189 18.73 -23.40 -8.14
C ALA A 189 17.66 -23.76 -7.09
N PHE A 190 17.98 -23.57 -5.81
CA PHE A 190 17.05 -23.80 -4.70
C PHE A 190 15.79 -22.93 -4.83
N LEU A 191 15.95 -21.62 -5.10
CA LEU A 191 14.84 -20.68 -5.25
C LEU A 191 14.00 -20.98 -6.49
N ARG A 192 14.60 -21.43 -7.60
CA ARG A 192 13.84 -21.85 -8.79
C ARG A 192 13.00 -23.11 -8.56
N GLN A 193 13.39 -23.96 -7.61
CA GLN A 193 12.66 -25.17 -7.28
C GLN A 193 11.54 -24.94 -6.26
N HIS A 194 11.77 -24.06 -5.27
CA HIS A 194 10.87 -23.89 -4.11
C HIS A 194 10.08 -22.58 -4.11
N ALA A 195 10.45 -21.59 -4.92
CA ALA A 195 9.93 -20.22 -4.88
C ALA A 195 9.57 -19.67 -6.27
N THR A 196 9.04 -20.53 -7.15
CA THR A 196 8.68 -20.15 -8.52
C THR A 196 7.57 -19.10 -8.53
N ASN A 197 7.80 -17.98 -9.23
CA ASN A 197 6.86 -16.84 -9.34
C ASN A 197 6.48 -16.20 -8.00
N GLN A 198 7.22 -16.45 -6.93
CA GLN A 198 7.01 -15.82 -5.63
C GLN A 198 8.09 -14.78 -5.35
N LYS A 199 7.70 -13.75 -4.61
CA LYS A 199 8.63 -12.70 -4.18
C LYS A 199 9.40 -13.17 -2.97
N VAL A 200 10.72 -13.07 -3.01
CA VAL A 200 11.61 -13.63 -1.97
C VAL A 200 12.52 -12.55 -1.40
N LEU A 201 12.41 -12.29 -0.11
CA LEU A 201 13.37 -11.50 0.65
C LEU A 201 14.52 -12.42 1.10
N ILE A 202 15.69 -12.25 0.53
CA ILE A 202 16.89 -13.04 0.82
C ILE A 202 17.77 -12.25 1.78
N VAL A 203 17.96 -12.77 3.00
CA VAL A 203 18.81 -12.15 4.01
C VAL A 203 20.08 -12.99 4.17
N SER A 204 21.10 -12.65 3.40
CA SER A 204 22.43 -13.24 3.53
C SER A 204 23.32 -12.43 4.48
N VAL A 205 24.15 -13.13 5.24
CA VAL A 205 25.20 -12.54 6.10
C VAL A 205 26.53 -12.35 5.35
N ASP A 206 26.68 -12.98 4.18
CA ASP A 206 27.89 -12.87 3.37
C ASP A 206 27.74 -11.77 2.31
N ASN A 207 28.65 -10.79 2.35
CA ASN A 207 28.67 -9.69 1.41
C ASN A 207 28.97 -10.14 -0.03
N THR A 208 29.67 -11.27 -0.23
CA THR A 208 29.95 -11.77 -1.58
C THR A 208 28.68 -12.31 -2.25
N GLN A 209 27.89 -13.10 -1.52
CA GLN A 209 26.56 -13.55 -1.94
C GLN A 209 25.62 -12.37 -2.22
N VAL A 210 25.59 -11.36 -1.34
CA VAL A 210 24.74 -10.16 -1.53
C VAL A 210 25.08 -9.46 -2.85
N ALA A 211 26.36 -9.24 -3.14
CA ALA A 211 26.79 -8.57 -4.37
C ALA A 211 26.44 -9.38 -5.63
N ALA A 212 26.68 -10.69 -5.61
CA ALA A 212 26.37 -11.59 -6.72
C ALA A 212 24.85 -11.64 -7.01
N LEU A 213 24.03 -11.88 -5.98
CA LEU A 213 22.58 -12.00 -6.14
C LEU A 213 21.93 -10.69 -6.58
N ARG A 214 22.42 -9.53 -6.10
CA ARG A 214 21.92 -8.21 -6.54
C ARG A 214 22.16 -7.94 -8.01
N SER A 215 23.29 -8.38 -8.57
CA SER A 215 23.59 -8.18 -9.98
C SER A 215 22.58 -8.86 -10.92
N ASN A 216 21.89 -9.88 -10.42
CA ASN A 216 20.83 -10.62 -11.12
C ASN A 216 19.41 -10.07 -10.83
N GLY A 217 19.29 -9.03 -9.99
CA GLY A 217 18.04 -8.60 -9.35
C GLY A 217 16.95 -8.07 -10.30
N GLU A 218 17.30 -7.30 -11.33
CA GLU A 218 16.29 -6.61 -12.16
C GLU A 218 15.32 -7.56 -12.89
N ASN A 219 15.73 -8.80 -13.16
CA ASN A 219 14.89 -9.80 -13.83
C ASN A 219 14.38 -10.90 -12.89
N THR A 220 14.60 -10.78 -11.58
CA THR A 220 14.15 -11.76 -10.60
C THR A 220 13.09 -11.15 -9.68
N LEU A 221 12.42 -11.99 -8.89
CA LEU A 221 11.49 -11.58 -7.85
C LEU A 221 12.17 -11.51 -6.48
N TRP A 222 13.50 -11.33 -6.46
CA TRP A 222 14.31 -11.42 -5.27
C TRP A 222 14.73 -10.06 -4.77
N ILE A 223 14.74 -9.91 -3.46
CA ILE A 223 15.16 -8.69 -2.77
C ILE A 223 16.25 -9.09 -1.80
N VAL A 224 17.42 -8.49 -1.94
CA VAL A 224 18.60 -8.84 -1.15
C VAL A 224 19.07 -7.58 -0.43
N PRO A 225 18.65 -7.33 0.83
CA PRO A 225 19.11 -6.17 1.59
C PRO A 225 20.61 -6.28 1.86
N ASP A 226 21.33 -5.16 1.78
CA ASP A 226 22.73 -5.12 2.20
C ASP A 226 22.84 -4.92 3.70
N SER A 227 24.08 -4.92 4.19
CA SER A 227 24.37 -4.77 5.61
C SER A 227 23.81 -3.48 6.21
N ARG A 228 23.73 -2.37 5.46
CA ARG A 228 23.22 -1.09 5.98
C ARG A 228 21.70 -1.05 5.93
N GLU A 229 21.12 -1.53 4.84
CA GLU A 229 19.66 -1.59 4.69
C GLU A 229 19.03 -2.58 5.66
N LEU A 230 19.71 -3.70 5.96
CA LEU A 230 19.29 -4.64 6.99
C LEU A 230 19.33 -4.00 8.38
N SER A 231 20.40 -3.26 8.72
CA SER A 231 20.44 -2.48 9.96
C SER A 231 19.31 -1.47 10.03
N GLU A 232 19.00 -0.80 8.92
CA GLU A 232 17.92 0.18 8.88
C GLU A 232 16.56 -0.49 9.06
N LEU A 233 16.33 -1.64 8.43
CA LEU A 233 15.11 -2.42 8.57
C LEU A 233 14.89 -2.89 10.01
N LEU A 234 15.95 -3.33 10.69
CA LEU A 234 15.88 -3.79 12.08
C LEU A 234 15.69 -2.64 13.07
N LEU A 235 16.35 -1.49 12.87
CA LEU A 235 16.39 -0.42 13.86
C LEU A 235 15.37 0.70 13.61
N SER A 236 14.92 0.93 12.37
CA SER A 236 14.08 2.09 12.02
C SER A 236 12.74 2.09 12.76
N PRO A 237 12.26 3.23 13.29
CA PRO A 237 10.92 3.31 13.88
C PRO A 237 9.80 3.07 12.85
N LYS A 238 10.10 3.13 11.55
CA LYS A 238 9.13 2.90 10.45
C LYS A 238 9.62 1.80 9.50
N PRO A 239 9.71 0.54 9.95
CA PRO A 239 10.31 -0.55 9.18
C PRO A 239 9.56 -0.84 7.87
N THR A 240 8.23 -0.70 7.85
CA THR A 240 7.41 -0.81 6.64
C THR A 240 7.86 0.13 5.53
N SER A 241 8.20 1.38 5.86
CA SER A 241 8.68 2.37 4.87
C SER A 241 10.07 2.03 4.33
N VAL A 242 10.91 1.38 5.15
CA VAL A 242 12.23 0.88 4.73
C VAL A 242 12.04 -0.27 3.75
N LEU A 243 11.17 -1.23 4.09
CA LEU A 243 10.85 -2.35 3.20
C LEU A 243 10.26 -1.86 1.86
N VAL A 244 9.28 -0.95 1.88
CA VAL A 244 8.72 -0.34 0.66
C VAL A 244 9.84 0.24 -0.23
N ARG A 245 10.77 0.99 0.35
CA ARG A 245 11.91 1.55 -0.40
C ARG A 245 12.83 0.45 -0.97
N LEU A 246 13.10 -0.61 -0.20
CA LEU A 246 13.86 -1.76 -0.67
C LEU A 246 13.20 -2.42 -1.89
N LEU A 247 11.89 -2.66 -1.81
CA LEU A 247 11.12 -3.26 -2.89
C LEU A 247 11.16 -2.37 -4.15
N VAL A 248 10.91 -1.07 -4.00
CA VAL A 248 10.90 -0.10 -5.10
C VAL A 248 12.27 0.03 -5.79
N ASN A 249 13.35 -0.15 -5.04
CA ASN A 249 14.70 -0.03 -5.58
C ASN A 249 15.19 -1.31 -6.29
N GLN A 250 14.64 -2.48 -5.95
CA GLN A 250 15.16 -3.77 -6.45
C GLN A 250 14.21 -4.48 -7.41
N LEU A 251 12.90 -4.20 -7.37
CA LEU A 251 11.90 -4.85 -8.21
C LEU A 251 11.39 -3.95 -9.32
N LYS A 252 10.88 -4.55 -10.40
CA LYS A 252 10.15 -3.81 -11.43
C LYS A 252 8.87 -3.24 -10.83
N VAL A 253 8.60 -1.97 -11.15
CA VAL A 253 7.47 -1.22 -10.59
C VAL A 253 6.13 -1.93 -10.84
N THR A 254 5.97 -2.60 -11.98
CA THR A 254 4.77 -3.38 -12.33
C THR A 254 4.51 -4.56 -11.38
N GLN A 255 5.55 -5.17 -10.80
CA GLN A 255 5.42 -6.32 -9.90
C GLN A 255 4.88 -5.92 -8.53
N ILE A 256 5.12 -4.68 -8.12
CA ILE A 256 4.75 -4.14 -6.80
C ILE A 256 3.71 -3.01 -6.91
N SER A 257 3.14 -2.81 -8.09
CA SER A 257 2.14 -1.78 -8.37
C SER A 257 1.00 -1.84 -7.34
N PRO A 258 0.71 -0.73 -6.65
CA PRO A 258 -0.41 -0.64 -5.71
C PRO A 258 -1.77 -0.55 -6.43
N TYR A 259 -1.80 -0.19 -7.71
CA TYR A 259 -3.05 -0.08 -8.47
C TYR A 259 -3.70 -1.43 -8.71
N GLN A 260 -5.00 -1.52 -8.38
CA GLN A 260 -5.87 -2.66 -8.66
C GLN A 260 -6.86 -2.26 -9.76
N THR A 261 -6.75 -2.89 -10.93
CA THR A 261 -7.54 -2.56 -12.13
C THR A 261 -8.80 -3.43 -12.29
N GLY A 262 -8.99 -4.41 -11.42
CA GLY A 262 -10.13 -5.32 -11.45
C GLY A 262 -10.46 -5.89 -10.07
N GLY A 263 -11.67 -6.45 -9.93
CA GLY A 263 -12.11 -7.13 -8.71
C GLY A 263 -12.37 -6.24 -7.49
N GLY A 264 -12.31 -4.92 -7.61
CA GLY A 264 -12.52 -3.98 -6.49
C GLY A 264 -11.33 -3.90 -5.52
N VAL A 265 -11.30 -2.83 -4.73
CA VAL A 265 -10.16 -2.50 -3.88
C VAL A 265 -10.14 -3.34 -2.60
N ASN A 266 -9.11 -4.17 -2.46
CA ASN A 266 -8.94 -5.10 -1.34
C ASN A 266 -8.23 -4.49 -0.13
N LYS A 267 -7.59 -3.33 -0.28
CA LYS A 267 -6.74 -2.71 0.75
C LYS A 267 -7.22 -1.31 1.10
N ASP A 268 -7.17 -0.98 2.38
CA ASP A 268 -7.58 0.35 2.86
C ASP A 268 -6.58 1.45 2.50
N THR A 269 -5.29 1.11 2.42
CA THR A 269 -4.21 2.05 2.09
C THR A 269 -4.27 2.60 0.67
N ILE A 270 -5.02 1.96 -0.21
CA ILE A 270 -5.24 2.37 -1.61
C ILE A 270 -6.72 2.61 -1.91
N PHE A 271 -7.56 2.70 -0.87
CA PHE A 271 -8.96 3.08 -0.99
C PHE A 271 -9.08 4.59 -0.77
N PHE A 272 -9.56 5.31 -1.77
CA PHE A 272 -9.66 6.77 -1.76
C PHE A 272 -11.11 7.22 -1.86
N GLY A 273 -11.45 8.30 -1.16
CA GLY A 273 -12.75 8.98 -1.26
C GLY A 273 -13.93 8.17 -0.72
N ARG A 274 -15.11 8.45 -1.26
CA ARG A 274 -16.42 7.90 -0.83
C ARG A 274 -16.77 8.21 0.61
N THR A 275 -16.21 9.29 1.17
CA THR A 275 -16.27 9.58 2.61
C THR A 275 -17.70 9.84 3.07
N GLN A 276 -18.49 10.59 2.31
CA GLN A 276 -19.88 10.89 2.67
C GLN A 276 -20.76 9.64 2.64
N MET A 277 -20.62 8.81 1.59
CA MET A 277 -21.38 7.57 1.44
C MET A 277 -21.01 6.55 2.53
N LEU A 278 -19.72 6.38 2.82
CA LEU A 278 -19.27 5.52 3.90
C LEU A 278 -19.73 6.04 5.26
N ALA A 279 -19.64 7.34 5.52
CA ALA A 279 -20.13 7.94 6.75
C ALA A 279 -21.64 7.72 6.94
N GLN A 280 -22.43 7.80 5.87
CA GLN A 280 -23.87 7.52 5.92
C GLN A 280 -24.17 6.07 6.31
N ILE A 281 -23.42 5.11 5.76
CA ILE A 281 -23.60 3.68 6.08
C ILE A 281 -23.07 3.35 7.48
N MET A 282 -21.93 3.93 7.87
CA MET A 282 -21.17 3.51 9.06
C MET A 282 -21.55 4.24 10.34
N ASN A 283 -22.06 5.48 10.27
CA ASN A 283 -22.37 6.29 11.46
C ASN A 283 -23.75 5.99 12.06
N ASN A 284 -24.60 5.27 11.34
CA ASN A 284 -25.92 4.87 11.80
C ASN A 284 -25.88 3.43 12.33
N GLU A 285 -26.92 3.04 13.06
CA GLU A 285 -27.19 1.62 13.27
C GLU A 285 -27.31 0.93 11.89
N PRO A 286 -26.89 -0.34 11.77
CA PRO A 286 -26.99 -1.06 10.51
C PRO A 286 -28.39 -0.94 9.90
N ALA A 287 -28.43 -0.66 8.60
CA ALA A 287 -29.67 -0.44 7.87
C ALA A 287 -29.54 -1.03 6.47
N ASN A 288 -30.68 -1.14 5.77
CA ASN A 288 -30.69 -1.66 4.41
C ASN A 288 -30.34 -0.57 3.41
N TYR A 289 -29.45 -0.88 2.47
CA TYR A 289 -29.04 0.04 1.41
C TYR A 289 -29.01 -0.63 0.05
N PHE A 290 -29.23 0.17 -0.99
CA PHE A 290 -29.07 -0.21 -2.38
C PHE A 290 -27.96 0.64 -3.01
N LEU A 291 -26.80 0.03 -3.24
CA LEU A 291 -25.68 0.67 -3.94
C LEU A 291 -25.88 0.55 -5.45
N LEU A 292 -26.37 1.61 -6.08
CA LEU A 292 -26.66 1.65 -7.51
C LEU A 292 -25.50 2.28 -8.29
N GLY A 293 -25.15 1.74 -9.44
CA GLY A 293 -24.22 2.41 -10.34
C GLY A 293 -23.72 1.50 -11.47
N GLY A 294 -23.17 2.12 -12.51
CA GLY A 294 -22.52 1.42 -13.61
C GLY A 294 -21.40 0.47 -13.18
N GLN A 295 -20.98 -0.37 -14.12
CA GLN A 295 -19.83 -1.26 -13.93
C GLN A 295 -18.58 -0.44 -13.60
N GLN A 296 -17.74 -0.99 -12.72
CA GLN A 296 -16.44 -0.41 -12.36
C GLN A 296 -16.45 1.02 -11.76
N LEU A 297 -17.58 1.48 -11.20
CA LEU A 297 -17.65 2.75 -10.45
C LEU A 297 -17.16 2.64 -8.99
N GLY A 298 -16.84 1.42 -8.54
CA GLY A 298 -16.30 1.15 -7.21
C GLY A 298 -17.31 0.58 -6.20
N LYS A 299 -18.44 0.04 -6.64
CA LYS A 299 -19.43 -0.64 -5.77
C LYS A 299 -18.79 -1.75 -4.93
N SER A 300 -18.12 -2.70 -5.59
CA SER A 300 -17.40 -3.79 -4.92
C SER A 300 -16.28 -3.29 -4.00
N SER A 301 -15.60 -2.20 -4.38
CA SER A 301 -14.60 -1.56 -3.51
C SER A 301 -15.21 -1.03 -2.21
N ILE A 302 -16.40 -0.42 -2.27
CA ILE A 302 -17.14 0.07 -1.10
C ILE A 302 -17.56 -1.10 -0.22
N LEU A 303 -18.16 -2.15 -0.79
CA LEU A 303 -18.58 -3.34 -0.03
C LEU A 303 -17.40 -4.02 0.65
N LYS A 304 -16.28 -4.20 -0.05
CA LYS A 304 -15.07 -4.77 0.54
C LYS A 304 -14.49 -3.89 1.66
N ARG A 305 -14.57 -2.56 1.52
CA ARG A 305 -14.17 -1.62 2.58
C ARG A 305 -15.05 -1.77 3.82
N LEU A 306 -16.37 -1.89 3.66
CA LEU A 306 -17.31 -2.15 4.76
C LEU A 306 -17.03 -3.49 5.43
N ASN A 307 -16.79 -4.55 4.64
CA ASN A 307 -16.47 -5.87 5.17
C ASN A 307 -15.20 -5.85 6.04
N ARG A 308 -14.15 -5.14 5.60
CA ARG A 308 -12.93 -4.94 6.40
C ARG A 308 -13.19 -4.13 7.66
N TYR A 309 -13.99 -3.07 7.57
CA TYR A 309 -14.33 -2.23 8.72
C TYR A 309 -15.04 -3.02 9.83
N TYR A 310 -15.97 -3.91 9.47
CA TYR A 310 -16.72 -4.72 10.43
C TYR A 310 -16.04 -6.02 10.83
N ARG A 311 -14.89 -6.39 10.24
CA ARG A 311 -14.18 -7.65 10.51
C ARG A 311 -13.85 -7.83 12.00
N ASP A 312 -13.38 -6.77 12.64
CA ASP A 312 -12.99 -6.77 14.07
C ASP A 312 -14.09 -6.18 14.98
N SER A 313 -15.30 -5.99 14.44
CA SER A 313 -16.43 -5.47 15.22
C SER A 313 -16.99 -6.52 16.16
N SER A 314 -17.19 -6.16 17.42
CA SER A 314 -17.87 -7.02 18.40
C SER A 314 -19.39 -6.97 18.30
N THR A 315 -19.94 -5.94 17.63
CA THR A 315 -21.39 -5.67 17.55
C THR A 315 -22.01 -6.04 16.22
N VAL A 316 -21.23 -6.12 15.13
CA VAL A 316 -21.74 -6.40 13.78
C VAL A 316 -21.01 -7.59 13.19
N ILE A 317 -21.74 -8.64 12.83
CA ILE A 317 -21.23 -9.77 12.06
C ILE A 317 -21.52 -9.49 10.58
N CYS A 318 -20.46 -9.23 9.82
CA CYS A 318 -20.55 -8.87 8.40
C CYS A 318 -20.22 -10.05 7.49
N HIS A 319 -21.06 -10.31 6.50
CA HIS A 319 -20.88 -11.33 5.46
C HIS A 319 -20.81 -10.65 4.09
N TYR A 320 -19.81 -10.99 3.27
CA TYR A 320 -19.69 -10.48 1.91
C TYR A 320 -19.90 -11.58 0.89
N ILE A 321 -20.91 -11.40 0.04
CA ILE A 321 -21.35 -12.37 -0.93
C ILE A 321 -21.30 -11.72 -2.32
N ALA A 322 -20.44 -12.24 -3.19
CA ALA A 322 -20.44 -11.86 -4.60
C ALA A 322 -21.27 -12.87 -5.41
N LEU A 323 -22.29 -12.39 -6.10
CA LEU A 323 -23.14 -13.20 -6.95
C LEU A 323 -22.55 -13.29 -8.36
N SER A 324 -22.74 -14.45 -9.00
CA SER A 324 -22.39 -14.63 -10.42
C SER A 324 -23.65 -14.77 -11.28
N ASN A 325 -24.74 -15.27 -10.67
CA ASN A 325 -26.07 -15.45 -11.25
C ASN A 325 -27.12 -15.12 -10.17
N ASP A 326 -28.26 -15.80 -10.16
CA ASP A 326 -29.32 -15.70 -9.15
C ASP A 326 -29.08 -16.59 -7.90
N ASN A 327 -27.87 -17.15 -7.76
CA ASN A 327 -27.55 -18.20 -6.77
C ASN A 327 -27.23 -17.69 -5.35
N LEU A 328 -28.03 -16.75 -4.84
CA LEU A 328 -27.87 -16.23 -3.48
C LEU A 328 -27.89 -17.34 -2.42
N HIS A 329 -28.73 -18.35 -2.62
CA HIS A 329 -28.87 -19.50 -1.74
C HIS A 329 -27.52 -20.20 -1.47
N ASP A 330 -26.89 -20.73 -2.51
CA ASP A 330 -25.67 -21.53 -2.38
C ASP A 330 -24.50 -20.71 -1.84
N ARG A 331 -24.42 -19.44 -2.26
CA ARG A 331 -23.37 -18.54 -1.77
C ARG A 331 -23.54 -18.22 -0.30
N LEU A 332 -24.78 -17.98 0.14
CA LEU A 332 -25.07 -17.75 1.55
C LEU A 332 -24.83 -19.01 2.39
N ALA A 333 -25.23 -20.18 1.90
CA ALA A 333 -24.97 -21.45 2.57
C ALA A 333 -23.46 -21.67 2.78
N ALA A 334 -22.66 -21.48 1.74
CA ALA A 334 -21.21 -21.60 1.80
C ALA A 334 -20.58 -20.60 2.79
N GLU A 335 -21.02 -19.34 2.77
CA GLU A 335 -20.53 -18.28 3.67
C GLU A 335 -20.87 -18.56 5.14
N LEU A 336 -22.02 -19.20 5.40
CA LEU A 336 -22.44 -19.62 6.74
C LEU A 336 -21.85 -20.98 7.18
N GLY A 337 -21.07 -21.65 6.32
CA GLY A 337 -20.51 -22.97 6.61
C GLY A 337 -21.54 -24.11 6.62
N LEU A 338 -22.66 -23.94 5.89
CA LEU A 338 -23.75 -24.90 5.77
C LEU A 338 -23.69 -25.66 4.44
N ALA A 339 -24.32 -26.83 4.38
CA ALA A 339 -24.39 -27.63 3.16
C ALA A 339 -25.25 -26.91 2.10
N CYS A 340 -24.88 -26.99 0.82
CA CYS A 340 -25.56 -26.24 -0.26
C CYS A 340 -27.02 -26.70 -0.48
N ASP A 341 -27.37 -27.91 -0.05
CA ASP A 341 -28.73 -28.47 -0.10
C ASP A 341 -29.58 -28.13 1.13
N SER A 342 -29.04 -27.33 2.06
CA SER A 342 -29.81 -26.82 3.20
C SER A 342 -31.04 -26.07 2.72
N ASP A 343 -32.17 -26.18 3.42
CA ASP A 343 -33.36 -25.42 3.12
C ASP A 343 -33.17 -23.92 3.44
N TRP A 344 -33.84 -23.07 2.67
CA TRP A 344 -33.78 -21.62 2.86
C TRP A 344 -34.19 -21.20 4.28
N THR A 345 -35.17 -21.88 4.88
CA THR A 345 -35.59 -21.66 6.27
C THR A 345 -34.47 -21.92 7.30
N THR A 346 -33.61 -22.92 7.08
CA THR A 346 -32.44 -23.15 7.94
C THR A 346 -31.40 -22.05 7.78
N LEU A 347 -31.15 -21.58 6.56
CA LEU A 347 -30.23 -20.45 6.32
C LEU A 347 -30.71 -19.20 7.06
N LEU A 348 -31.99 -18.84 6.92
CA LEU A 348 -32.59 -17.70 7.61
C LEU A 348 -32.55 -17.84 9.14
N THR A 349 -32.83 -19.05 9.65
CA THR A 349 -32.74 -19.31 11.09
C THR A 349 -31.31 -19.12 11.60
N HIS A 350 -30.31 -19.53 10.82
CA HIS A 350 -28.91 -19.31 11.17
C HIS A 350 -28.55 -17.81 11.13
N LEU A 351 -29.13 -17.06 10.19
CA LEU A 351 -28.98 -15.60 10.11
C LEU A 351 -29.58 -14.85 11.32
N VAL A 352 -30.58 -15.42 12.01
CA VAL A 352 -31.18 -14.80 13.20
C VAL A 352 -30.56 -15.30 14.52
N LYS A 353 -29.88 -16.45 14.51
CA LYS A 353 -29.12 -16.97 15.66
C LYS A 353 -27.95 -16.04 15.99
N LEU A 354 -28.22 -15.03 16.80
CA LEU A 354 -27.29 -14.01 17.28
C LEU A 354 -27.28 -13.98 18.81
N SER A 355 -26.14 -13.62 19.40
CA SER A 355 -26.09 -13.32 20.83
C SER A 355 -26.77 -11.98 21.13
N GLN A 356 -27.23 -11.75 22.36
CA GLN A 356 -27.87 -10.48 22.72
C GLN A 356 -26.91 -9.32 22.41
N ARG A 357 -27.37 -8.35 21.58
CA ARG A 357 -26.66 -7.13 21.12
C ARG A 357 -25.74 -7.27 19.90
N GLN A 358 -25.92 -8.29 19.07
CA GLN A 358 -25.23 -8.35 17.78
C GLN A 358 -26.21 -8.12 16.63
N TRP A 359 -25.79 -7.33 15.64
CA TRP A 359 -26.45 -7.20 14.34
C TRP A 359 -25.75 -8.07 13.30
N ARG A 360 -26.50 -8.54 12.31
CA ARG A 360 -25.94 -9.20 11.13
C ARG A 360 -26.08 -8.29 9.91
N LEU A 361 -25.01 -8.14 9.15
CA LEU A 361 -24.98 -7.34 7.93
C LEU A 361 -24.56 -8.23 6.76
N VAL A 362 -25.41 -8.36 5.74
CA VAL A 362 -25.12 -9.15 4.54
C VAL A 362 -24.92 -8.20 3.36
N LEU A 363 -23.70 -8.17 2.85
CA LEU A 363 -23.29 -7.38 1.68
C LEU A 363 -23.40 -8.26 0.44
N ILE A 364 -24.28 -7.92 -0.50
CA ILE A 364 -24.58 -8.70 -1.70
C ILE A 364 -24.10 -7.90 -2.91
N ASP A 365 -23.04 -8.37 -3.56
CA ASP A 365 -22.43 -7.78 -4.76
C ASP A 365 -22.98 -8.42 -6.04
N ASP A 366 -23.02 -7.64 -7.13
CA ASP A 366 -23.54 -8.03 -8.44
C ASP A 366 -24.94 -8.66 -8.41
N ALA A 367 -25.89 -7.96 -7.76
CA ALA A 367 -27.24 -8.46 -7.49
C ALA A 367 -28.20 -8.47 -8.70
N ASP A 368 -27.83 -7.91 -9.87
CA ASP A 368 -28.75 -7.71 -11.00
C ASP A 368 -29.45 -9.00 -11.46
N SER A 369 -28.71 -10.09 -11.67
CA SER A 369 -29.27 -11.39 -12.08
C SER A 369 -30.27 -11.95 -11.05
N PHE A 370 -29.95 -11.83 -9.76
CA PHE A 370 -30.84 -12.23 -8.68
C PHE A 370 -32.13 -11.40 -8.66
N ILE A 371 -32.01 -10.07 -8.81
CA ILE A 371 -33.18 -9.18 -8.83
C ILE A 371 -34.08 -9.48 -10.03
N ARG A 372 -33.51 -9.75 -11.21
CA ARG A 372 -34.28 -10.14 -12.40
C ARG A 372 -35.09 -11.42 -12.13
N ALA A 373 -34.47 -12.45 -11.57
CA ALA A 373 -35.14 -13.71 -11.23
C ALA A 373 -36.25 -13.51 -10.18
N GLN A 374 -36.00 -12.68 -9.16
CA GLN A 374 -36.99 -12.36 -8.13
C GLN A 374 -38.17 -11.56 -8.70
N THR A 375 -37.90 -10.60 -9.58
CA THR A 375 -38.95 -9.80 -10.24
C THR A 375 -39.88 -10.69 -11.07
N ALA A 376 -39.32 -11.67 -11.80
CA ALA A 376 -40.10 -12.62 -12.60
C ALA A 376 -40.95 -13.58 -11.75
N SER A 377 -40.55 -13.87 -10.51
CA SER A 377 -41.21 -14.84 -9.62
C SER A 377 -42.06 -14.19 -8.50
N GLY A 378 -42.17 -12.86 -8.45
CA GLY A 378 -42.97 -12.15 -7.45
C GLY A 378 -42.28 -11.95 -6.09
N TYR A 379 -40.95 -11.82 -6.09
CA TYR A 379 -40.11 -11.48 -4.93
C TYR A 379 -40.17 -12.42 -3.70
N PRO A 380 -40.27 -13.76 -3.84
CA PRO A 380 -40.45 -14.66 -2.70
C PRO A 380 -39.33 -14.58 -1.67
N VAL A 381 -38.07 -14.49 -2.12
CA VAL A 381 -36.90 -14.43 -1.24
C VAL A 381 -36.75 -13.06 -0.61
N LEU A 382 -36.93 -11.99 -1.40
CA LEU A 382 -36.84 -10.61 -0.91
C LEU A 382 -37.90 -10.30 0.17
N HIS A 383 -39.09 -10.88 0.06
CA HIS A 383 -40.11 -10.81 1.13
C HIS A 383 -39.60 -11.37 2.45
N GLN A 384 -38.90 -12.51 2.43
CA GLN A 384 -38.38 -13.13 3.64
C GLN A 384 -37.21 -12.33 4.21
N LEU A 385 -36.29 -11.85 3.37
CA LEU A 385 -35.20 -10.96 3.82
C LEU A 385 -35.75 -9.68 4.45
N ARG A 386 -36.86 -9.15 3.91
CA ARG A 386 -37.53 -7.98 4.48
C ARG A 386 -38.09 -8.26 5.87
N SER A 387 -38.80 -9.37 6.03
CA SER A 387 -39.31 -9.80 7.33
C SER A 387 -38.19 -9.89 8.38
N LEU A 388 -37.02 -10.41 7.99
CA LEU A 388 -35.86 -10.49 8.88
C LEU A 388 -35.29 -9.12 9.27
N SER A 389 -35.33 -8.16 8.36
CA SER A 389 -34.86 -6.80 8.66
C SER A 389 -35.84 -5.99 9.50
N GLU A 390 -37.15 -6.26 9.41
CA GLU A 390 -38.16 -5.63 10.26
C GLU A 390 -38.03 -6.07 11.74
N GLU A 391 -37.36 -7.20 12.00
CA GLU A 391 -36.98 -7.64 13.34
C GLU A 391 -35.71 -6.92 13.89
N GLU A 392 -35.14 -5.96 13.14
CA GLU A 392 -33.99 -5.08 13.50
C GLU A 392 -32.67 -5.82 13.86
N MET A 393 -32.56 -7.10 13.53
CA MET A 393 -31.36 -7.91 13.84
C MET A 393 -30.51 -8.24 12.62
N CYS A 394 -31.06 -8.15 11.41
CA CYS A 394 -30.40 -8.53 10.16
C CYS A 394 -30.63 -7.50 9.06
N HIS A 395 -29.55 -7.00 8.45
CA HIS A 395 -29.59 -5.93 7.46
C HIS A 395 -28.85 -6.33 6.18
N PHE A 396 -29.27 -5.73 5.07
CA PHE A 396 -28.84 -6.13 3.73
C PHE A 396 -28.40 -4.92 2.91
N ILE A 397 -27.22 -5.02 2.29
CA ILE A 397 -26.76 -4.03 1.31
C ILE A 397 -26.65 -4.73 -0.04
N PHE A 398 -27.50 -4.35 -1.00
CA PHE A 398 -27.45 -4.86 -2.36
C PHE A 398 -26.69 -3.88 -3.26
N ALA A 399 -25.67 -4.36 -3.96
CA ALA A 399 -25.00 -3.61 -5.01
C ALA A 399 -25.39 -4.16 -6.38
N GLY A 400 -25.73 -3.26 -7.29
CA GLY A 400 -26.16 -3.62 -8.65
C GLY A 400 -26.17 -2.43 -9.59
N PHE A 401 -26.68 -2.66 -10.79
CA PHE A 401 -26.77 -1.70 -11.87
C PHE A 401 -28.23 -1.44 -12.25
N TRP A 402 -28.64 -1.86 -13.45
CA TRP A 402 -29.90 -1.44 -14.05
C TRP A 402 -31.10 -2.22 -13.50
N GLU A 403 -30.98 -3.54 -13.33
CA GLU A 403 -32.13 -4.36 -12.88
C GLU A 403 -32.52 -3.95 -11.46
N LEU A 404 -31.52 -3.73 -10.61
CA LEU A 404 -31.74 -3.25 -9.25
C LEU A 404 -32.35 -1.85 -9.24
N SER A 405 -31.84 -0.93 -10.07
CA SER A 405 -32.39 0.43 -10.18
C SER A 405 -33.82 0.44 -10.72
N ALA A 406 -34.10 -0.37 -11.75
CA ALA A 406 -35.40 -0.48 -12.40
C ALA A 406 -36.45 -1.03 -11.41
N ALA A 407 -36.11 -2.10 -10.69
CA ALA A 407 -36.99 -2.69 -9.68
C ALA A 407 -37.32 -1.72 -8.54
N MET A 408 -36.43 -0.77 -8.20
CA MET A 408 -36.72 0.27 -7.20
C MET A 408 -37.55 1.45 -7.73
N ALA A 409 -37.30 1.87 -8.98
CA ALA A 409 -37.84 3.12 -9.52
C ALA A 409 -39.14 2.95 -10.32
N LEU A 410 -39.28 1.84 -11.04
CA LEU A 410 -40.34 1.64 -12.04
C LEU A 410 -41.53 0.82 -11.51
N ASP A 411 -41.29 -0.06 -10.53
CA ASP A 411 -42.35 -0.89 -9.97
C ASP A 411 -43.02 -0.17 -8.77
N TYR A 412 -44.21 0.36 -9.02
CA TYR A 412 -45.00 1.12 -8.03
C TYR A 412 -45.36 0.29 -6.80
N HIS A 413 -45.46 -1.04 -6.94
CA HIS A 413 -45.72 -1.98 -5.86
C HIS A 413 -44.45 -2.65 -5.34
N SER A 414 -43.27 -2.20 -5.79
CA SER A 414 -42.00 -2.80 -5.42
C SER A 414 -41.76 -2.74 -3.93
N LEU A 415 -41.60 -3.93 -3.36
CA LEU A 415 -41.20 -4.12 -1.96
C LEU A 415 -39.87 -3.44 -1.65
N LEU A 416 -39.01 -3.28 -2.67
CA LEU A 416 -37.68 -2.71 -2.55
C LEU A 416 -37.70 -1.22 -2.23
N LYS A 417 -38.74 -0.49 -2.65
CA LYS A 417 -38.83 0.97 -2.43
C LYS A 417 -38.91 1.35 -0.95
N ASN A 418 -39.51 0.48 -0.13
CA ASN A 418 -39.62 0.65 1.32
C ASN A 418 -38.66 -0.27 2.09
N PHE A 419 -37.81 -1.02 1.40
CA PHE A 419 -36.88 -1.97 2.03
C PHE A 419 -35.63 -1.29 2.57
N GLY A 420 -35.10 -0.28 1.85
CA GLY A 420 -33.84 0.37 2.18
C GLY A 420 -33.58 1.64 1.37
N GLU A 421 -32.55 2.38 1.75
CA GLU A 421 -32.19 3.65 1.11
C GLU A 421 -31.33 3.42 -0.15
N SER A 422 -31.57 4.21 -1.20
CA SER A 422 -30.77 4.16 -2.43
C SER A 422 -29.56 5.10 -2.38
N LEU A 423 -28.38 4.56 -2.64
CA LEU A 423 -27.13 5.30 -2.74
C LEU A 423 -26.54 5.10 -4.14
N THR A 424 -26.48 6.17 -4.93
CA THR A 424 -25.92 6.10 -6.29
C THR A 424 -24.41 6.37 -6.27
N VAL A 425 -23.63 5.39 -6.70
CA VAL A 425 -22.18 5.48 -6.86
C VAL A 425 -21.85 6.19 -8.18
N GLY A 426 -21.43 7.45 -8.09
CA GLY A 426 -21.08 8.30 -9.22
C GLY A 426 -19.58 8.55 -9.36
N ALA A 427 -19.22 9.77 -9.77
CA ALA A 427 -17.83 10.23 -9.86
C ALA A 427 -17.14 10.13 -8.50
N LEU A 428 -15.84 9.91 -8.48
CA LEU A 428 -15.04 10.04 -7.26
C LEU A 428 -14.81 11.53 -6.94
N GLU A 429 -14.70 11.88 -5.66
CA GLU A 429 -14.43 13.26 -5.24
C GLU A 429 -13.10 13.76 -5.82
N GLU A 430 -13.02 15.05 -6.17
CA GLU A 430 -11.83 15.62 -6.83
C GLU A 430 -10.53 15.40 -6.04
N ASP A 431 -10.55 15.67 -4.74
CA ASP A 431 -9.39 15.46 -3.87
C ASP A 431 -8.98 13.98 -3.82
N ALA A 432 -9.97 13.07 -3.78
CA ALA A 432 -9.73 11.64 -3.79
C ALA A 432 -9.19 11.15 -5.15
N CYS A 433 -9.64 11.73 -6.27
CA CYS A 433 -9.04 11.47 -7.58
C CYS A 433 -7.57 11.88 -7.63
N ARG A 434 -7.23 13.05 -7.07
CA ARG A 434 -5.85 13.52 -6.99
C ARG A 434 -5.01 12.58 -6.14
N GLN A 435 -5.50 12.19 -4.96
CA GLN A 435 -4.81 11.24 -4.08
C GLN A 435 -4.58 9.89 -4.77
N LEU A 436 -5.60 9.33 -5.43
CA LEU A 436 -5.50 8.10 -6.20
C LEU A 436 -4.43 8.20 -7.31
N ALA A 437 -4.32 9.35 -7.96
CA ALA A 437 -3.31 9.58 -8.99
C ALA A 437 -1.90 9.78 -8.42
N THR A 438 -1.74 10.40 -7.24
CA THR A 438 -0.43 10.87 -6.74
C THR A 438 0.17 10.05 -5.61
N GLU A 439 -0.63 9.60 -4.63
CA GLU A 439 -0.10 8.91 -3.44
C GLU A 439 0.52 7.55 -3.77
N PRO A 440 -0.12 6.68 -4.58
CA PRO A 440 0.48 5.41 -4.94
C PRO A 440 1.76 5.60 -5.77
N MET A 441 1.79 6.60 -6.67
CA MET A 441 3.00 6.98 -7.41
C MET A 441 4.15 7.40 -6.49
N ALA A 442 3.85 8.25 -5.50
CA ALA A 442 4.83 8.71 -4.53
C ALA A 442 5.41 7.55 -3.69
N LEU A 443 4.59 6.57 -3.31
CA LEU A 443 5.03 5.34 -2.64
C LEU A 443 6.04 4.55 -3.47
N MET A 444 5.91 4.59 -4.80
CA MET A 444 6.85 3.98 -5.75
C MET A 444 8.01 4.90 -6.15
N ASN A 445 8.20 6.02 -5.45
CA ASN A 445 9.20 7.05 -5.77
C ASN A 445 9.08 7.61 -7.20
N ILE A 446 7.84 7.72 -7.69
CA ILE A 446 7.50 8.28 -9.00
C ILE A 446 6.72 9.58 -8.78
N ARG A 447 7.07 10.62 -9.54
CA ARG A 447 6.38 11.92 -9.50
C ARG A 447 5.92 12.34 -10.89
N TYR A 448 4.87 13.14 -10.95
CA TYR A 448 4.49 13.82 -12.20
C TYR A 448 5.45 14.97 -12.48
N ALA A 449 5.74 15.24 -13.75
CA ALA A 449 6.55 16.38 -14.16
C ALA A 449 5.89 17.71 -13.76
N SER A 450 4.56 17.75 -13.77
CA SER A 450 3.79 18.94 -13.38
C SER A 450 2.40 18.54 -12.83
N PRO A 451 1.80 19.34 -11.94
CA PRO A 451 0.45 19.10 -11.42
C PRO A 451 -0.64 19.12 -12.51
N GLU A 452 -0.42 19.87 -13.60
CA GLU A 452 -1.37 19.98 -14.71
C GLU A 452 -1.58 18.64 -15.42
N LEU A 453 -0.60 17.72 -15.37
CA LEU A 453 -0.76 16.36 -15.89
C LEU A 453 -1.82 15.57 -15.10
N VAL A 454 -1.88 15.78 -13.79
CA VAL A 454 -2.91 15.17 -12.92
C VAL A 454 -4.27 15.75 -13.29
N GLU A 455 -4.40 17.06 -13.47
CA GLU A 455 -5.66 17.68 -13.90
C GLU A 455 -6.10 17.20 -15.29
N LYS A 456 -5.16 17.03 -16.22
CA LYS A 456 -5.44 16.48 -17.56
C LYS A 456 -5.96 15.04 -17.47
N LEU A 457 -5.35 14.20 -16.64
CA LEU A 457 -5.78 12.82 -16.37
C LEU A 457 -7.21 12.78 -15.80
N LEU A 458 -7.47 13.57 -14.76
CA LEU A 458 -8.78 13.65 -14.08
C LEU A 458 -9.88 14.10 -15.03
N LYS A 459 -9.60 15.12 -15.85
CA LYS A 459 -10.53 15.62 -16.86
C LYS A 459 -10.80 14.59 -17.95
N ALA A 460 -9.76 13.93 -18.46
CA ALA A 460 -9.91 12.92 -19.53
C ALA A 460 -10.74 11.72 -19.07
N THR A 461 -10.51 11.26 -17.84
CA THR A 461 -11.16 10.08 -17.25
C THR A 461 -12.55 10.37 -16.67
N GLY A 462 -12.99 11.63 -16.62
CA GLY A 462 -14.28 12.03 -16.03
C GLY A 462 -14.41 11.61 -14.56
N GLN A 463 -13.32 11.66 -13.79
CA GLN A 463 -13.29 11.29 -12.37
C GLN A 463 -13.73 9.83 -12.08
N ARG A 464 -13.67 8.94 -13.08
CA ARG A 464 -13.96 7.52 -12.89
C ARG A 464 -12.75 6.83 -12.26
N ALA A 465 -12.88 6.41 -11.00
CA ALA A 465 -11.78 5.84 -10.20
C ALA A 465 -11.06 4.68 -10.91
N ASN A 466 -11.80 3.74 -11.52
CA ASN A 466 -11.18 2.63 -12.24
C ASN A 466 -10.34 3.07 -13.43
N LEU A 467 -10.81 4.04 -14.22
CA LEU A 467 -10.04 4.54 -15.36
C LEU A 467 -8.78 5.28 -14.91
N ILE A 468 -8.86 6.06 -13.83
CA ILE A 468 -7.67 6.69 -13.23
C ILE A 468 -6.66 5.61 -12.84
N ALA A 469 -7.10 4.55 -12.15
CA ALA A 469 -6.23 3.46 -11.72
C ALA A 469 -5.61 2.70 -12.93
N ILE A 470 -6.37 2.44 -13.99
CA ILE A 470 -5.89 1.79 -15.21
C ILE A 470 -4.84 2.66 -15.92
N VAL A 471 -5.13 3.95 -16.13
CA VAL A 471 -4.18 4.87 -16.78
C VAL A 471 -2.90 4.97 -15.95
N CYS A 472 -3.02 5.10 -14.62
CA CYS A 472 -1.87 5.08 -13.73
C CYS A 472 -1.07 3.78 -13.83
N HIS A 473 -1.73 2.63 -13.84
CA HIS A 473 -1.07 1.33 -14.02
C HIS A 473 -0.34 1.24 -15.38
N GLU A 474 -0.96 1.70 -16.46
CA GLU A 474 -0.36 1.70 -17.79
C GLU A 474 0.81 2.67 -17.92
N MET A 475 0.78 3.82 -17.23
CA MET A 475 1.96 4.70 -17.11
C MET A 475 3.14 3.98 -16.44
N LEU A 476 2.90 3.18 -15.40
CA LEU A 476 3.95 2.39 -14.73
C LEU A 476 4.46 1.26 -15.60
N ARG A 477 3.57 0.60 -16.33
CA ARG A 477 3.89 -0.51 -17.22
C ARG A 477 4.84 -0.08 -18.34
N ASN A 478 4.64 1.13 -18.86
CA ASN A 478 5.42 1.69 -19.96
C ASN A 478 6.62 2.52 -19.50
N LEU A 479 6.88 2.58 -18.18
CA LEU A 479 7.95 3.38 -17.60
C LEU A 479 9.33 2.76 -17.85
N LYS A 480 10.31 3.58 -18.23
CA LYS A 480 11.70 3.13 -18.34
C LYS A 480 12.28 2.82 -16.95
N PRO A 481 13.17 1.82 -16.79
CA PRO A 481 13.71 1.41 -15.48
C PRO A 481 14.31 2.53 -14.64
N THR A 482 14.95 3.52 -15.27
CA THR A 482 15.60 4.66 -14.60
C THR A 482 14.71 5.90 -14.48
N GLN A 483 13.56 5.91 -15.15
CA GLN A 483 12.66 7.04 -15.15
C GLN A 483 11.89 7.09 -13.83
N ARG A 484 11.89 8.25 -13.18
CA ARG A 484 11.15 8.52 -11.92
C ARG A 484 10.21 9.71 -12.03
N VAL A 485 10.14 10.31 -13.22
CA VAL A 485 9.29 11.47 -13.53
C VAL A 485 8.40 11.12 -14.71
N LEU A 486 7.08 11.19 -14.53
CA LEU A 486 6.08 10.98 -15.59
C LEU A 486 5.92 12.27 -16.39
N ALA A 487 6.16 12.18 -17.70
CA ALA A 487 6.00 13.29 -18.63
C ALA A 487 4.65 13.21 -19.37
N ALA A 488 4.32 14.28 -20.12
CA ALA A 488 3.09 14.35 -20.89
C ALA A 488 2.89 13.18 -21.87
N ASN A 489 3.99 12.73 -22.52
CA ASN A 489 3.97 11.61 -23.45
C ASN A 489 3.65 10.26 -22.78
N ASP A 490 4.04 10.08 -21.51
CA ASP A 490 3.73 8.84 -20.77
C ASP A 490 2.23 8.77 -20.46
N LEU A 491 1.65 9.90 -20.04
CA LEU A 491 0.20 10.05 -19.83
C LEU A 491 -0.58 9.83 -21.13
N GLU A 492 -0.15 10.46 -22.23
CA GLU A 492 -0.81 10.33 -23.53
C GLU A 492 -0.83 8.88 -24.00
N LYS A 493 0.32 8.19 -23.99
CA LYS A 493 0.38 6.77 -24.33
C LYS A 493 -0.51 5.90 -23.46
N ALA A 494 -0.58 6.18 -22.16
CA ALA A 494 -1.42 5.41 -21.24
C ALA A 494 -2.92 5.66 -21.49
N LEU A 495 -3.34 6.89 -21.80
CA LEU A 495 -4.75 7.23 -22.09
C LEU A 495 -5.29 6.49 -23.31
N TYR A 496 -4.48 6.28 -24.35
CA TYR A 496 -4.87 5.56 -25.58
C TYR A 496 -4.41 4.10 -25.61
N SER A 497 -4.09 3.51 -24.45
CA SER A 497 -3.73 2.10 -24.34
C SER A 497 -4.94 1.18 -24.55
N ASP A 498 -4.69 -0.05 -24.98
CA ASP A 498 -5.74 -1.06 -25.17
C ASP A 498 -6.51 -1.35 -23.87
N ALA A 499 -5.83 -1.35 -22.72
CA ALA A 499 -6.48 -1.55 -21.43
C ALA A 499 -7.51 -0.46 -21.08
N VAL A 500 -7.25 0.80 -21.47
CA VAL A 500 -8.21 1.90 -21.29
C VAL A 500 -9.36 1.78 -22.28
N ARG A 501 -9.07 1.38 -23.53
CA ARG A 501 -10.10 1.10 -24.54
C ARG A 501 -11.05 0.01 -24.04
N ASP A 502 -10.52 -1.13 -23.61
CA ASP A 502 -11.30 -2.26 -23.07
C ASP A 502 -12.19 -1.85 -21.89
N ALA A 503 -11.65 -1.05 -20.96
CA ALA A 503 -12.40 -0.54 -19.82
C ALA A 503 -13.51 0.45 -20.19
N LEU A 504 -13.41 1.08 -21.36
CA LEU A 504 -14.42 1.96 -21.90
C LEU A 504 -15.48 1.17 -22.69
N VAL A 505 -15.12 0.15 -23.48
CA VAL A 505 -16.06 -0.62 -24.35
C VAL A 505 -17.31 -1.14 -23.62
N GLY A 506 -17.23 -1.42 -22.31
CA GLY A 506 -18.35 -1.93 -21.50
C GLY A 506 -19.64 -1.09 -21.57
N TRP A 507 -19.60 0.18 -21.99
CA TRP A 507 -20.79 1.00 -22.20
C TRP A 507 -21.73 0.46 -23.31
N GLY A 508 -21.22 -0.36 -24.23
CA GLY A 508 -22.03 -0.90 -25.33
C GLY A 508 -22.99 -2.02 -24.90
N ASN A 509 -22.79 -2.61 -23.72
CA ASN A 509 -23.56 -3.76 -23.21
C ASN A 509 -24.16 -3.44 -21.82
N LEU A 510 -24.87 -2.31 -21.71
CA LEU A 510 -25.50 -1.89 -20.45
C LEU A 510 -26.78 -2.65 -20.12
N SER A 511 -27.46 -3.21 -21.13
CA SER A 511 -28.51 -4.19 -20.91
C SER A 511 -27.93 -5.59 -21.05
N ASP A 512 -28.09 -6.40 -20.01
CA ASP A 512 -27.90 -7.85 -20.09
C ASP A 512 -29.03 -8.40 -20.97
N ASN A 513 -28.81 -8.36 -22.28
CA ASN A 513 -29.77 -8.93 -23.19
C ASN A 513 -29.72 -10.44 -23.03
N ASP A 514 -30.86 -11.02 -22.66
CA ASP A 514 -31.15 -12.43 -22.90
C ASP A 514 -30.72 -12.76 -24.36
N PRO A 515 -29.91 -13.81 -24.59
CA PRO A 515 -29.53 -14.23 -25.94
C PRO A 515 -30.74 -14.38 -26.89
N GLN A 516 -31.95 -14.63 -26.36
CA GLN A 516 -33.19 -14.71 -27.14
C GLN A 516 -33.89 -13.36 -27.42
N ALA A 517 -33.52 -12.28 -26.72
CA ALA A 517 -34.06 -10.92 -26.95
C ALA A 517 -33.31 -10.17 -28.07
N THR A 518 -32.97 -10.89 -29.15
CA THR A 518 -32.15 -10.41 -30.29
C THR A 518 -32.87 -9.39 -31.18
N GLN A 519 -33.98 -8.78 -30.73
CA GLN A 519 -34.81 -7.88 -31.54
C GLN A 519 -35.12 -6.51 -30.91
N GLU A 520 -34.62 -6.20 -29.72
CA GLU A 520 -34.57 -4.81 -29.26
C GLU A 520 -33.26 -4.20 -29.79
N LYS A 521 -33.35 -3.46 -30.90
CA LYS A 521 -32.27 -2.55 -31.37
C LYS A 521 -31.75 -1.79 -30.15
N ASN A 522 -30.46 -1.87 -29.85
CA ASN A 522 -29.93 -1.34 -28.59
C ASN A 522 -30.05 0.19 -28.58
N LEU A 523 -31.17 0.69 -28.03
CA LEU A 523 -31.49 2.11 -27.98
C LEU A 523 -30.38 2.91 -27.29
N ASP A 524 -29.65 2.30 -26.36
CA ASP A 524 -28.53 2.95 -25.66
C ASP A 524 -27.42 3.30 -26.66
N ARG A 525 -27.03 2.35 -27.52
CA ARG A 525 -26.03 2.56 -28.58
C ARG A 525 -26.50 3.56 -29.63
N LEU A 526 -27.75 3.43 -30.07
CA LEU A 526 -28.35 4.35 -31.03
C LEU A 526 -28.33 5.80 -30.51
N ILE A 527 -28.71 6.03 -29.25
CA ILE A 527 -28.67 7.36 -28.63
C ILE A 527 -27.23 7.89 -28.59
N VAL A 528 -26.26 7.05 -28.23
CA VAL A 528 -24.86 7.46 -28.17
C VAL A 528 -24.34 7.83 -29.55
N TYR A 529 -24.49 6.98 -30.57
CA TYR A 529 -24.01 7.29 -31.92
C TYR A 529 -24.73 8.50 -32.53
N ALA A 530 -26.03 8.66 -32.28
CA ALA A 530 -26.80 9.82 -32.72
C ALA A 530 -26.33 11.14 -32.12
N THR A 531 -25.74 11.12 -30.92
CA THR A 531 -25.46 12.35 -30.14
C THR A 531 -23.98 12.63 -29.90
N VAL A 532 -23.09 11.67 -30.17
CA VAL A 532 -21.66 11.77 -29.86
C VAL A 532 -20.99 12.94 -30.59
N LYS A 533 -21.34 13.17 -31.86
CA LYS A 533 -20.85 14.30 -32.66
C LYS A 533 -21.24 15.64 -32.05
N ALA A 534 -22.50 15.79 -31.62
CA ALA A 534 -23.00 17.01 -31.00
C ALA A 534 -22.38 17.27 -29.61
N GLY A 535 -22.10 16.21 -28.85
CA GLY A 535 -21.47 16.27 -27.52
C GLY A 535 -22.34 16.85 -26.39
N LYS A 536 -23.32 17.70 -26.73
CA LYS A 536 -24.39 18.17 -25.85
C LYS A 536 -25.72 18.05 -26.58
N PHE A 537 -26.74 17.49 -25.93
CA PHE A 537 -28.01 17.21 -26.59
C PHE A 537 -29.18 17.25 -25.61
N GLY A 538 -30.41 17.30 -26.13
CA GLY A 538 -31.64 17.11 -25.37
C GLY A 538 -32.50 16.01 -25.98
N LEU A 539 -33.65 15.78 -25.35
CA LEU A 539 -34.62 14.77 -25.79
C LEU A 539 -35.18 15.03 -27.19
N LYS A 540 -35.30 16.31 -27.59
CA LYS A 540 -35.86 16.67 -28.91
C LYS A 540 -34.92 16.27 -30.03
N GLU A 541 -33.62 16.52 -29.85
CA GLU A 541 -32.58 16.19 -30.81
C GLU A 541 -32.46 14.67 -30.98
N VAL A 542 -32.47 13.91 -29.88
CA VAL A 542 -32.44 12.45 -29.93
C VAL A 542 -33.62 11.89 -30.73
N ARG A 543 -34.85 12.35 -30.44
CA ARG A 543 -36.05 11.91 -31.17
C ARG A 543 -35.99 12.24 -32.65
N ALA A 544 -35.46 13.41 -33.02
CA ALA A 544 -35.33 13.80 -34.41
C ALA A 544 -34.43 12.83 -35.20
N VAL A 545 -33.29 12.43 -34.62
CA VAL A 545 -32.36 11.48 -35.25
C VAL A 545 -32.97 10.09 -35.32
N LEU A 546 -33.54 9.57 -34.22
CA LEU A 546 -34.14 8.23 -34.21
C LEU A 546 -35.30 8.12 -35.22
N ASN A 547 -36.13 9.16 -35.34
CA ASN A 547 -37.23 9.20 -36.30
C ASN A 547 -36.72 9.27 -37.75
N ALA A 548 -35.62 9.97 -38.01
CA ALA A 548 -35.01 10.03 -39.35
C ALA A 548 -34.51 8.65 -39.81
N HIS A 549 -34.05 7.82 -38.88
CA HIS A 549 -33.62 6.43 -39.13
C HIS A 549 -34.77 5.41 -39.04
N SER A 550 -36.03 5.84 -38.93
CA SER A 550 -37.21 4.96 -38.84
C SER A 550 -37.12 3.91 -37.73
N VAL A 551 -36.47 4.24 -36.61
CA VAL A 551 -36.35 3.35 -35.45
C VAL A 551 -37.68 3.34 -34.67
N SER A 552 -38.21 2.16 -34.39
CA SER A 552 -39.40 1.98 -33.54
C SER A 552 -38.99 2.01 -32.06
N TYR A 553 -39.60 2.90 -31.26
CA TYR A 553 -39.38 2.99 -29.82
C TYR A 553 -40.59 3.60 -29.12
N THR A 554 -40.80 3.25 -27.85
CA THR A 554 -41.77 3.92 -26.98
C THR A 554 -41.12 5.09 -26.21
N THR A 555 -41.92 6.05 -25.76
CA THR A 555 -41.40 7.16 -24.93
C THR A 555 -40.79 6.65 -23.61
N GLU A 556 -41.36 5.59 -23.05
CA GLU A 556 -40.87 4.97 -21.81
C GLU A 556 -39.53 4.27 -22.02
N GLN A 557 -39.38 3.45 -23.07
CA GLN A 557 -38.11 2.84 -23.43
C GLN A 557 -37.00 3.88 -23.65
N LEU A 558 -37.30 4.98 -24.35
CA LEU A 558 -36.34 6.06 -24.56
C LEU A 558 -35.89 6.71 -23.23
N LYS A 559 -36.84 6.93 -22.31
CA LYS A 559 -36.54 7.50 -20.99
C LYS A 559 -35.67 6.54 -20.17
N GLN A 560 -36.02 5.25 -20.15
CA GLN A 560 -35.26 4.21 -19.47
C GLN A 560 -33.84 4.08 -20.02
N SER A 561 -33.67 4.08 -21.35
CA SER A 561 -32.33 4.10 -21.98
C SER A 561 -31.49 5.31 -21.56
N LEU A 562 -32.08 6.51 -21.50
CA LEU A 562 -31.37 7.70 -21.02
C LEU A 562 -31.00 7.60 -19.54
N GLU A 563 -31.87 7.05 -18.69
CA GLU A 563 -31.59 6.82 -17.27
C GLU A 563 -30.50 5.76 -17.08
N ARG A 564 -30.52 4.68 -17.88
CA ARG A 564 -29.49 3.65 -17.90
C ARG A 564 -28.13 4.20 -18.34
N LEU A 565 -28.10 5.04 -19.38
CA LEU A 565 -26.87 5.73 -19.82
C LEU A 565 -26.33 6.70 -18.77
N VAL A 566 -27.20 7.35 -17.99
CA VAL A 566 -26.79 8.20 -16.85
C VAL A 566 -26.22 7.35 -15.72
N LEU A 567 -26.93 6.30 -15.31
CA LEU A 567 -26.48 5.39 -14.25
C LEU A 567 -25.19 4.65 -14.65
N GLY A 568 -25.07 4.29 -15.92
CA GLY A 568 -23.90 3.65 -16.54
C GLY A 568 -22.72 4.60 -16.74
N PHE A 569 -22.86 5.87 -16.33
CA PHE A 569 -21.79 6.87 -16.33
C PHE A 569 -21.24 7.17 -17.73
N VAL A 570 -22.11 7.10 -18.74
CA VAL A 570 -21.80 7.47 -20.14
C VAL A 570 -22.12 8.94 -20.35
N ILE A 571 -23.31 9.36 -19.92
CA ILE A 571 -23.80 10.73 -20.02
C ILE A 571 -24.18 11.24 -18.62
N GLN A 572 -24.31 12.56 -18.48
CA GLN A 572 -24.79 13.21 -17.28
C GLN A 572 -25.78 14.31 -17.61
N ARG A 573 -26.70 14.56 -16.69
CA ARG A 573 -27.66 15.66 -16.79
C ARG A 573 -26.92 16.98 -16.54
N HIS A 574 -27.04 17.91 -17.48
CA HIS A 574 -26.45 19.24 -17.42
C HIS A 574 -27.56 20.29 -17.47
N GLY A 575 -27.95 20.80 -16.29
CA GLY A 575 -29.11 21.66 -16.14
C GLY A 575 -30.43 20.88 -16.25
N LYS A 576 -31.53 21.57 -16.58
CA LYS A 576 -32.89 21.00 -16.51
C LYS A 576 -33.25 20.04 -17.66
N SER A 577 -32.64 20.18 -18.84
CA SER A 577 -33.14 19.52 -20.06
C SER A 577 -32.06 19.08 -21.05
N ARG A 578 -30.78 19.16 -20.67
CA ARG A 578 -29.67 18.77 -21.53
C ARG A 578 -28.82 17.68 -20.89
N TYR A 579 -28.16 16.93 -21.74
CA TYR A 579 -27.21 15.89 -21.41
C TYR A 579 -25.86 16.22 -22.04
N VAL A 580 -24.79 15.82 -21.36
CA VAL A 580 -23.41 15.89 -21.85
C VAL A 580 -22.70 14.58 -21.55
N TYR A 581 -21.68 14.23 -22.31
CA TYR A 581 -20.86 13.04 -22.02
C TYR A 581 -20.07 13.24 -20.73
N HIS A 582 -20.08 12.21 -19.87
CA HIS A 582 -19.40 12.28 -18.59
C HIS A 582 -17.89 12.15 -18.75
N ILE A 583 -17.44 11.29 -19.67
CA ILE A 583 -16.03 10.96 -19.90
C ILE A 583 -15.62 11.53 -21.26
N PRO A 584 -14.80 12.60 -21.29
CA PRO A 584 -14.31 13.17 -22.54
C PRO A 584 -13.55 12.17 -23.40
N LEU A 585 -12.71 11.32 -22.78
CA LEU A 585 -11.91 10.32 -23.49
C LEU A 585 -12.80 9.28 -24.21
N LEU A 586 -13.90 8.86 -23.58
CA LEU A 586 -14.86 7.94 -24.21
C LEU A 586 -15.45 8.54 -25.50
N ARG A 587 -15.87 9.81 -25.42
CA ARG A 587 -16.41 10.52 -26.58
C ARG A 587 -15.38 10.64 -27.69
N GLU A 588 -14.14 10.96 -27.34
CA GLU A 588 -13.04 11.06 -28.30
C GLU A 588 -12.80 9.74 -29.02
N MET A 589 -12.71 8.63 -28.29
CA MET A 589 -12.51 7.30 -28.87
C MET A 589 -13.65 6.89 -29.81
N ILE A 590 -14.92 7.13 -29.44
CA ILE A 590 -16.05 6.81 -30.32
C ILE A 590 -16.00 7.66 -31.60
N LEU A 591 -15.46 8.88 -31.56
CA LEU A 591 -15.33 9.74 -32.73
C LEU A 591 -14.18 9.34 -33.66
N GLU A 592 -13.27 8.45 -33.23
CA GLU A 592 -12.25 7.87 -34.11
C GLU A 592 -12.86 6.83 -35.07
N ASP A 593 -13.97 6.21 -34.68
CA ASP A 593 -14.71 5.24 -35.49
C ASP A 593 -15.65 5.90 -36.51
N ASP A 594 -16.10 5.14 -37.51
CA ASP A 594 -17.15 5.59 -38.43
C ASP A 594 -18.53 5.54 -37.73
N VAL A 595 -18.82 6.58 -36.95
CA VAL A 595 -20.06 6.73 -36.19
C VAL A 595 -21.30 6.64 -37.08
N ASP A 596 -21.25 7.13 -38.33
CA ASP A 596 -22.43 7.09 -39.21
C ASP A 596 -22.69 5.66 -39.70
N ALA A 597 -21.65 4.90 -40.02
CA ALA A 597 -21.77 3.49 -40.34
C ALA A 597 -22.27 2.67 -39.13
N LEU A 598 -21.75 2.94 -37.93
CA LEU A 598 -22.21 2.28 -36.69
C LEU A 598 -23.69 2.61 -36.38
N LEU A 599 -24.10 3.86 -36.58
CA LEU A 599 -25.48 4.29 -36.41
C LEU A 599 -26.42 3.60 -37.43
N ALA A 600 -26.00 3.52 -38.70
CA ALA A 600 -26.77 2.84 -39.74
C ALA A 600 -26.91 1.34 -39.44
N GLN A 601 -25.82 0.69 -39.04
CA GLN A 601 -25.80 -0.73 -38.67
C GLN A 601 -26.75 -1.04 -37.51
N GLU A 602 -26.69 -0.27 -36.41
CA GLU A 602 -27.58 -0.47 -35.26
C GLU A 602 -29.03 -0.08 -35.58
N ALA A 603 -29.25 0.84 -36.52
CA ALA A 603 -30.58 1.20 -37.00
C ALA A 603 -31.17 0.12 -37.93
N GLY A 604 -30.35 -0.83 -38.41
CA GLY A 604 -30.75 -1.89 -39.35
C GLY A 604 -30.89 -1.41 -40.80
N ASN A 605 -30.13 -0.38 -41.18
CA ASN A 605 -30.12 0.24 -42.51
C ASN A 605 -28.91 -0.17 -43.34
#